data_AF-A0A1B6M915-F1
#
_entry.id   AF-A0A1B6M915-F1
#
_cell.length_a   1.000
_cell.length_b   1.000
_cell.length_c   1.000
_cell.angle_alpha   90.00
_cell.angle_beta   90.00
_cell.angle_gamma   90.00
#
_symmetry.space_group_name_H-M   'P 1'
#
loop_
_entity.id
_entity.type
_entity.pdbx_description
1 polymer ?
#
loop_
_entity_poly.entity_id
_entity_poly.type
_entity_poly.pdbx_seq_one_letter_code
_entity_poly.pdbx_strand_id
1 'polypeptide(L)'
;GTIWKKCGGGTERAVYEALAQEPALQDVTPRYLREVSYGGQTFIELEDLLHTFRDPHVMDIKMGTRTFLEDEVQNNKAREDLYRKMVALDPSAPTPEEHEQKAVTKLRYMQFREEQSSTCSHGFRIEAMKFRGSPPVTELKCVK
;
A
#
# COMPACT_ATOMS: atom_id res chain seq x y z
N GLY A 1 -11.78 -5.48 -19.30
CA GLY A 1 -10.33 -5.72 -19.38
C GLY A 1 -9.89 -6.47 -18.15
N THR A 2 -8.70 -7.06 -18.18
CA THR A 2 -8.11 -7.75 -17.02
C THR A 2 -6.67 -7.30 -16.84
N ILE A 3 -6.17 -7.40 -15.61
CA ILE A 3 -4.78 -7.12 -15.25
C ILE A 3 -4.19 -8.28 -14.45
N TRP A 4 -2.88 -8.48 -14.56
CA TRP A 4 -2.15 -9.47 -13.77
C TRP A 4 -1.42 -8.79 -12.63
N LYS A 5 -1.80 -9.11 -11.40
CA LYS A 5 -1.12 -8.65 -10.18
C LYS A 5 -0.22 -9.76 -9.65
N LYS A 6 1.06 -9.45 -9.43
CA LYS A 6 2.05 -10.44 -8.98
C LYS A 6 1.75 -10.91 -7.55
N CYS A 7 1.77 -12.21 -7.32
CA CYS A 7 1.66 -12.81 -6.00
C CYS A 7 2.97 -12.65 -5.22
N GLY A 8 2.96 -11.84 -4.16
CA GLY A 8 4.14 -11.55 -3.35
C GLY A 8 4.44 -12.55 -2.22
N GLY A 9 3.94 -13.79 -2.29
CA GLY A 9 4.05 -14.77 -1.21
C GLY A 9 3.12 -14.52 -0.01
N GLY A 10 2.14 -13.62 -0.15
CA GLY A 10 1.13 -13.33 0.85
C GLY A 10 -0.19 -14.08 0.64
N THR A 11 -1.20 -13.75 1.45
CA THR A 11 -2.54 -14.35 1.45
C THR A 11 -3.49 -13.70 0.44
N GLU A 12 -3.03 -12.75 -0.38
CA GLU A 12 -3.89 -11.93 -1.24
C GLU A 12 -4.76 -12.76 -2.18
N ARG A 13 -4.21 -13.82 -2.80
CA ARG A 13 -5.00 -14.76 -3.62
C ARG A 13 -6.16 -15.37 -2.81
N ALA A 14 -5.87 -15.90 -1.63
CA ALA A 14 -6.87 -16.52 -0.77
C ALA A 14 -7.95 -15.52 -0.33
N VAL A 15 -7.58 -14.26 -0.09
CA VAL A 15 -8.52 -13.17 0.22
C VAL A 15 -9.43 -12.90 -0.97
N TYR A 16 -8.89 -12.76 -2.18
CA TYR A 16 -9.72 -12.55 -3.39
C TYR A 16 -10.62 -13.75 -3.70
N GLU A 17 -10.16 -14.98 -3.47
CA GLU A 17 -10.98 -16.18 -3.59
C GLU A 17 -12.14 -16.18 -2.60
N ALA A 18 -11.89 -15.79 -1.34
CA ALA A 18 -12.94 -15.68 -0.32
C ALA A 18 -13.92 -14.54 -0.64
N LEU A 19 -13.43 -13.37 -1.05
CA LEU A 19 -14.26 -12.23 -1.45
C LEU A 19 -15.16 -12.56 -2.64
N ALA A 20 -14.68 -13.35 -3.60
CA ALA A 20 -15.48 -13.80 -4.74
C ALA A 20 -16.64 -14.73 -4.35
N GLN A 21 -16.61 -15.32 -3.15
CA GLN A 21 -17.68 -16.15 -2.60
C GLN A 21 -18.61 -15.38 -1.65
N GLU A 22 -18.35 -14.09 -1.40
CA GLU A 22 -19.15 -13.24 -0.51
C GLU A 22 -20.07 -12.32 -1.31
N PRO A 23 -21.37 -12.63 -1.46
CA PRO A 23 -22.28 -11.86 -2.31
C PRO A 23 -22.38 -10.39 -1.89
N ALA A 24 -22.24 -10.07 -0.60
CA ALA A 24 -22.33 -8.70 -0.10
C ALA A 24 -21.15 -7.81 -0.54
N LEU A 25 -20.02 -8.40 -0.96
CA LEU A 25 -18.79 -7.66 -1.30
C LEU A 25 -18.46 -7.68 -2.80
N GLN A 26 -19.28 -8.37 -3.60
CA GLN A 26 -19.03 -8.57 -5.02
C GLN A 26 -19.00 -7.24 -5.82
N ASP A 27 -19.81 -6.26 -5.44
CA ASP A 27 -19.91 -4.97 -6.13
C ASP A 27 -18.87 -3.93 -5.67
N VAL A 28 -18.11 -4.21 -4.61
CA VAL A 28 -17.13 -3.29 -4.01
C VAL A 28 -15.70 -3.80 -4.06
N THR A 29 -15.48 -4.95 -4.70
CA THR A 29 -14.15 -5.56 -4.87
C THR A 29 -13.91 -5.92 -6.33
N PRO A 30 -12.66 -5.82 -6.85
CA PRO A 30 -12.35 -6.29 -8.19
C PRO A 30 -12.65 -7.78 -8.31
N ARG A 31 -13.32 -8.19 -9.39
CA ARG A 31 -13.58 -9.61 -9.64
C ARG A 31 -12.26 -10.37 -9.80
N TYR A 32 -12.10 -11.44 -9.02
CA TYR A 32 -11.05 -12.43 -9.21
C TYR A 32 -11.41 -13.39 -10.33
N LEU A 33 -10.45 -13.67 -11.22
CA LEU A 33 -10.67 -14.60 -12.34
C LEU A 33 -9.96 -15.94 -12.11
N ARG A 34 -8.65 -15.90 -11.89
CA ARG A 34 -7.81 -17.09 -11.75
C ARG A 34 -6.39 -16.75 -11.30
N GLU A 35 -5.65 -17.77 -10.92
CA GLU A 35 -4.19 -17.72 -10.84
C GLU A 35 -3.56 -17.92 -12.23
N VAL A 36 -2.44 -17.24 -12.48
CA VAL A 36 -1.67 -17.33 -13.72
C VAL A 36 -0.20 -17.57 -13.37
N SER A 37 0.40 -18.60 -13.97
CA SER A 37 1.84 -18.84 -13.93
C SER A 37 2.49 -18.35 -15.23
N TYR A 38 3.45 -17.43 -15.14
CA TYR A 38 4.16 -16.87 -16.28
C TYR A 38 5.60 -16.53 -15.92
N GLY A 39 6.58 -16.99 -16.72
CA GLY A 39 7.99 -16.67 -16.51
C GLY A 39 8.55 -17.11 -15.15
N GLY A 40 8.08 -18.24 -14.61
CA GLY A 40 8.46 -18.73 -13.28
C GLY A 40 7.91 -17.89 -12.11
N GLN A 41 6.96 -16.99 -12.38
CA GLN A 41 6.29 -16.17 -11.38
C GLN A 41 4.79 -16.45 -11.38
N THR A 42 4.17 -16.29 -10.22
CA THR A 42 2.73 -16.46 -10.02
C THR A 42 2.05 -15.09 -9.92
N PHE A 43 0.90 -14.98 -10.57
CA PHE A 43 0.05 -13.78 -10.61
C PHE A 43 -1.40 -14.17 -10.33
N ILE A 44 -2.19 -13.21 -9.86
CA ILE A 44 -3.64 -13.27 -9.90
C ILE A 44 -4.14 -12.42 -11.07
N GLU A 45 -5.05 -12.96 -11.86
CA GLU A 45 -5.78 -12.21 -12.87
C GLU A 45 -7.03 -11.58 -12.22
N LEU A 46 -7.09 -10.25 -12.27
CA LEU A 46 -8.17 -9.45 -11.72
C LEU A 46 -8.86 -8.64 -12.81
N GLU A 47 -10.10 -8.26 -12.55
CA GLU A 47 -10.78 -7.23 -13.33
C GLU A 47 -9.97 -5.93 -13.34
N ASP A 48 -9.84 -5.35 -14.53
CA ASP A 48 -9.30 -4.00 -14.69
C ASP A 48 -10.39 -2.96 -14.42
N LEU A 49 -10.37 -2.39 -13.21
CA LEU A 49 -11.31 -1.36 -12.77
C LEU A 49 -11.29 -0.09 -13.64
N LEU A 50 -10.22 0.13 -14.41
CA LEU A 50 -10.07 1.32 -15.24
C LEU A 50 -10.49 1.09 -16.69
N HIS A 51 -10.79 -0.15 -17.07
CA HIS A 51 -10.97 -0.54 -18.48
C HIS A 51 -12.06 0.25 -19.23
N THR A 52 -13.15 0.60 -18.55
CA THR A 52 -14.29 1.31 -19.14
C THR A 52 -14.12 2.83 -19.12
N PHE A 53 -13.10 3.33 -18.43
CA PHE A 53 -12.86 4.76 -18.28
C PHE A 53 -11.88 5.27 -19.34
N ARG A 54 -12.17 6.44 -19.89
CA ARG A 54 -11.22 7.19 -20.72
C ARG A 54 -10.52 8.25 -19.86
N ASP A 55 -9.21 8.08 -19.69
CA ASP A 55 -8.35 8.95 -18.88
C ASP A 55 -8.94 9.20 -17.48
N PRO A 56 -9.09 8.18 -16.61
CA PRO A 56 -9.73 8.36 -15.31
C PRO A 56 -8.89 9.23 -14.35
N HIS A 57 -9.58 9.96 -13.47
CA HIS A 57 -8.98 10.40 -12.23
C HIS A 57 -9.00 9.23 -11.25
N VAL A 58 -7.88 8.97 -10.56
CA VAL A 58 -7.77 7.85 -9.61
C VAL A 58 -7.24 8.38 -8.28
N MET A 59 -7.83 7.92 -7.19
CA MET A 59 -7.35 8.19 -5.84
C MET A 59 -7.18 6.86 -5.11
N ASP A 60 -6.01 6.65 -4.52
CA ASP A 60 -5.70 5.51 -3.67
C ASP A 60 -5.79 5.97 -2.21
N ILE A 61 -6.72 5.37 -1.47
CA ILE A 61 -6.92 5.63 -0.04
C ILE A 61 -6.59 4.36 0.73
N LYS A 62 -5.65 4.49 1.65
CA LYS A 62 -5.34 3.43 2.61
C LYS A 62 -6.25 3.56 3.82
N MET A 63 -6.95 2.48 4.12
CA MET A 63 -7.92 2.39 5.22
C MET A 63 -7.30 1.78 6.48
N GLY A 64 -7.92 2.08 7.62
CA GLY A 64 -7.56 1.58 8.95
C GLY A 64 -6.87 2.65 9.80
N THR A 65 -6.98 2.53 11.13
CA THR A 65 -6.22 3.35 12.10
C THR A 65 -4.81 2.82 12.36
N ARG A 66 -4.50 1.64 11.81
CA ARG A 66 -3.22 0.95 11.88
C ARG A 66 -2.99 0.24 10.55
N THR A 67 -1.77 0.30 10.04
CA THR A 67 -1.40 -0.15 8.69
C THR A 67 -0.29 -1.20 8.67
N PHE A 68 0.07 -1.74 9.83
CA PHE A 68 0.95 -2.89 10.01
C PHE A 68 0.22 -4.01 10.76
N LEU A 69 0.58 -5.26 10.48
CA LEU A 69 0.01 -6.43 11.16
C LEU A 69 0.64 -6.60 12.56
N GLU A 70 -0.05 -7.29 13.47
CA GLU A 70 0.49 -7.54 14.82
C GLU A 70 1.75 -8.39 14.80
N ASP A 71 1.81 -9.39 13.92
CA ASP A 71 2.98 -10.24 13.74
C ASP A 71 4.21 -9.45 13.26
N GLU A 72 4.01 -8.32 12.58
CA GLU A 72 5.11 -7.45 12.14
C GLU A 72 5.75 -6.68 13.30
N VAL A 73 5.06 -6.57 14.44
CA VAL A 73 5.58 -5.87 15.62
C VAL A 73 6.81 -6.57 16.20
N GLN A 74 6.88 -7.90 16.06
CA GLN A 74 8.02 -8.69 16.55
C GLN A 74 9.25 -8.62 15.63
N ASN A 75 9.11 -8.07 14.42
CA ASN A 75 10.18 -8.03 13.43
C ASN A 75 11.05 -6.77 13.59
N ASN A 76 12.19 -6.95 14.27
CA ASN A 76 13.16 -5.89 14.51
C ASN A 76 14.21 -5.73 13.39
N LYS A 77 14.00 -6.33 12.20
CA LYS A 77 14.93 -6.18 11.08
C LYS A 77 14.93 -4.75 10.55
N ALA A 78 16.06 -4.07 10.74
CA ALA A 78 16.27 -2.73 10.21
C ALA A 78 16.42 -2.74 8.68
N ARG A 79 15.94 -1.66 8.05
CA ARG A 79 15.87 -1.49 6.61
C ARG A 79 16.35 -0.11 6.19
N GLU A 80 17.39 -0.09 5.37
CA GLU A 80 17.97 1.14 4.82
C GLU A 80 17.00 1.85 3.85
N ASP A 81 16.24 1.10 3.06
CA ASP A 81 15.30 1.68 2.09
C ASP A 81 14.16 2.46 2.76
N LEU A 82 13.72 2.02 3.94
CA LEU A 82 12.71 2.72 4.74
C LEU A 82 13.28 3.97 5.41
N TYR A 83 14.53 3.91 5.88
CA TYR A 83 15.21 5.09 6.44
C TYR A 83 15.35 6.20 5.39
N ARG A 84 15.81 5.85 4.18
CA ARG A 84 15.93 6.82 3.07
C ARG A 84 14.59 7.50 2.75
N LYS A 85 13.49 6.74 2.78
CA LYS A 85 12.13 7.28 2.59
C LYS A 85 11.69 8.18 3.75
N MET A 86 11.99 7.81 4.99
CA MET A 86 11.69 8.61 6.18
C MET A 86 12.40 9.96 6.12
N VAL A 87 13.72 9.96 5.89
CA VAL A 87 14.53 11.18 5.77
C VAL A 87 14.08 12.08 4.62
N ALA A 88 13.69 11.50 3.48
CA ALA A 88 13.17 12.28 2.35
C ALA A 88 11.87 13.03 2.69
N LEU A 89 11.07 12.49 3.62
CA LEU A 89 9.83 13.12 4.09
C LEU A 89 10.11 14.15 5.19
N ASP A 90 10.89 13.75 6.20
CA ASP A 90 11.29 14.56 7.35
C ASP A 90 12.70 14.13 7.83
N PRO A 91 13.74 14.93 7.54
CA PRO A 91 15.11 14.62 7.96
C PRO A 91 15.32 14.59 9.48
N SER A 92 14.42 15.19 10.26
CA SER A 92 14.52 15.26 11.73
C SER A 92 13.78 14.13 12.45
N ALA A 93 13.03 13.30 11.71
CA ALA A 93 12.24 12.24 12.29
C ALA A 93 13.04 11.04 12.83
N PRO A 94 14.14 10.58 12.20
CA PRO A 94 14.93 9.48 12.73
C PRO A 94 15.66 9.86 14.03
N THR A 95 15.91 8.89 14.91
CA THR A 95 16.76 9.09 16.09
C THR A 95 18.25 9.18 15.72
N PRO A 96 19.14 9.66 16.61
CA PRO A 96 20.58 9.65 16.38
C PRO A 96 21.13 8.26 16.03
N GLU A 97 20.63 7.21 16.69
CA GLU A 97 21.03 5.83 16.44
C GLU A 97 20.56 5.34 15.06
N GLU A 98 19.33 5.69 14.66
CA GLU A 98 18.79 5.39 13.32
C GLU A 98 19.58 6.10 12.21
N HIS A 99 20.05 7.33 12.47
CA HIS A 99 20.94 8.06 11.58
C HIS A 99 22.32 7.41 11.45
N GLU A 100 22.90 6.97 12.57
CA GLU A 100 24.18 6.26 12.57
C GLU A 100 24.09 4.95 11.78
N GLN A 101 23.03 4.16 12.01
CA GLN A 101 22.78 2.90 11.33
C GLN A 101 22.28 3.07 9.89
N LYS A 102 21.79 4.26 9.53
CA LYS A 102 21.11 4.58 8.26
C LYS A 102 19.98 3.60 7.94
N ALA A 103 19.28 3.15 8.96
CA ALA A 103 18.25 2.13 8.84
C ALA A 103 17.19 2.30 9.94
N VAL A 104 15.94 1.97 9.61
CA VAL A 104 14.82 1.92 10.57
C VAL A 104 14.09 0.60 10.42
N THR A 105 13.42 0.14 11.47
CA THR A 105 12.56 -1.05 11.36
C THR A 105 11.31 -0.74 10.53
N LYS A 106 10.66 -1.79 10.01
CA LYS A 106 9.39 -1.61 9.29
C LYS A 106 8.33 -0.98 10.18
N LEU A 107 8.18 -1.47 11.41
CA LEU A 107 7.22 -0.94 12.37
C LEU A 107 7.43 0.56 12.63
N ARG A 108 8.67 0.97 12.92
CA ARG A 108 9.04 2.37 13.15
C ARG A 108 8.63 3.28 12.00
N TYR A 109 8.92 2.85 10.76
CA TYR A 109 8.56 3.58 9.55
C TYR A 109 7.04 3.69 9.37
N MET A 110 6.30 2.61 9.64
CA MET A 110 4.84 2.60 9.54
C MET A 110 4.20 3.54 10.55
N GLN A 111 4.65 3.52 11.82
CA GLN A 111 4.19 4.43 12.86
C GLN A 111 4.44 5.90 12.49
N PHE A 112 5.63 6.21 12.00
CA PHE A 112 5.93 7.55 11.49
C PHE A 112 4.96 8.00 10.38
N ARG A 113 4.67 7.11 9.42
CA ARG A 113 3.71 7.41 8.34
C ARG A 113 2.29 7.61 8.87
N GLU A 114 1.90 6.86 9.88
CA GLU A 114 0.59 6.98 10.52
C GLU A 114 0.46 8.33 11.25
N GLU A 115 1.48 8.72 12.02
CA GLU A 115 1.55 10.00 12.74
C GLU A 115 1.60 11.23 11.81
N GLN A 116 2.25 11.10 10.64
CA GLN A 116 2.36 12.16 9.63
C GLN A 116 1.13 12.24 8.70
N SER A 117 0.05 11.56 9.04
CA SER A 117 -1.14 11.48 8.19
C SER A 117 -2.43 11.51 9.02
N SER A 118 -3.58 11.44 8.33
CA SER A 118 -4.89 11.27 8.95
C SER A 118 -5.16 9.84 9.47
N THR A 119 -4.20 8.92 9.38
CA THR A 119 -4.41 7.50 9.76
C THR A 119 -4.85 7.36 11.22
N CYS A 120 -4.09 7.92 12.17
CA CYS A 120 -4.39 7.80 13.59
C CYS A 120 -5.66 8.55 14.01
N SER A 121 -5.99 9.65 13.33
CA SER A 121 -7.09 10.55 13.71
C SER A 121 -8.42 10.25 13.01
N HIS A 122 -8.38 9.78 11.76
CA HIS A 122 -9.56 9.56 10.92
C HIS A 122 -9.68 8.13 10.38
N GLY A 123 -8.71 7.26 10.63
CA GLY A 123 -8.76 5.85 10.18
C GLY A 123 -8.56 5.66 8.68
N PHE A 124 -7.99 6.65 7.98
CA PHE A 124 -7.56 6.52 6.59
C PHE A 124 -6.50 7.57 6.25
N ARG A 125 -5.81 7.40 5.11
CA ARG A 125 -5.00 8.45 4.47
C ARG A 125 -5.00 8.29 2.96
N ILE A 126 -4.84 9.40 2.24
CA ILE A 126 -4.63 9.37 0.79
C ILE A 126 -3.18 8.98 0.52
N GLU A 127 -2.96 7.87 -0.17
CA GLU A 127 -1.62 7.40 -0.55
C GLU A 127 -1.19 7.97 -1.90
N ALA A 128 -2.12 8.10 -2.85
CA ALA A 128 -1.83 8.64 -4.17
C ALA A 128 -3.05 9.25 -4.85
N MET A 129 -2.80 10.19 -5.76
CA MET A 129 -3.79 10.73 -6.69
C MET A 129 -3.22 10.79 -8.10
N LYS A 130 -4.03 10.49 -9.10
CA LYS A 130 -3.72 10.63 -10.52
C LYS A 130 -4.80 11.49 -11.15
N PHE A 131 -4.40 12.65 -11.66
CA PHE A 131 -5.28 13.50 -12.46
C PHE A 131 -5.04 13.29 -13.95
N ARG A 132 -6.07 13.60 -14.73
CA ARG A 132 -5.99 13.67 -16.20
C ARG A 132 -4.82 14.56 -16.62
N GLY A 133 -4.03 14.08 -17.56
CA GLY A 133 -2.89 14.82 -18.12
C GLY A 133 -1.71 15.06 -17.17
N SER A 134 -1.76 14.67 -15.89
CA SER A 134 -0.65 14.85 -14.94
C SER A 134 -0.03 13.51 -14.54
N PRO A 135 1.26 13.42 -14.19
CA PRO A 135 1.80 12.25 -13.50
C PRO A 135 1.04 11.97 -12.17
N PRO A 136 1.09 10.72 -11.66
CA PRO A 136 0.61 10.42 -10.32
C PRO A 136 1.36 11.23 -9.25
N VAL A 137 0.64 11.70 -8.25
CA VAL A 137 1.16 12.37 -7.06
C VAL A 137 1.09 11.38 -5.90
N THR A 138 2.23 11.06 -5.30
CA THR A 138 2.36 10.08 -4.20
C THR A 138 2.91 10.69 -2.91
N GLU A 139 3.33 11.96 -2.95
CA GLU A 139 3.84 12.71 -1.80
C GLU A 139 2.80 13.72 -1.31
N LEU A 140 1.73 13.20 -0.70
CA LEU A 140 0.67 14.00 -0.13
C LEU A 140 1.03 14.32 1.32
N LYS A 141 1.70 15.45 1.55
CA LYS A 141 2.00 15.94 2.89
C LYS A 141 0.76 16.60 3.48
N CYS A 142 0.44 16.32 4.74
CA CYS A 142 -0.41 17.21 5.52
C CYS A 142 0.32 18.55 5.63
N VAL A 143 -0.20 19.59 5.00
CA VAL A 143 0.22 20.97 5.30
C VAL A 143 -0.25 21.22 6.73
N LYS A 144 0.70 21.35 7.66
CA LYS A 144 0.41 21.90 9.00
C LYS A 144 0.17 23.40 8.88
#